data_AF-A0A8D8QWL6-F1
#
_entry.id   AF-A0A8D8QWL6-F1
#
_cell.length_a   1.000
_cell.length_b   1.000
_cell.length_c   1.000
_cell.angle_alpha   90.00
_cell.angle_beta   90.00
_cell.angle_gamma   90.00
#
_symmetry.space_group_name_H-M   'P 1'
#
loop_
_entity.id
_entity.type
_entity.pdbx_description
1 polymer ?
#
loop_
_entity_poly.entity_id
_entity_poly.type
_entity_poly.pdbx_seq_one_letter_code
_entity_poly.pdbx_strand_id
1 'polypeptide(L)'
;MLYINSKIVMVSRNTHLQFDRLYASFQLDRCVMEQKILDNYLTLALTSPAEFAYQYFGRPGFMAVARGEVIHISQCTPVIVTPRIDPTSCYNEFPVMWNNQSYFLTPRNRLLTDVASAVDCIPGLEPRYKLIDDKWYYMSQTGLSRINTPTAAGMTFDKFYFEEISNLANGGLYSTDMINNNDINIRKCYRIHQFCNLGTARPVH
;
A
#
# COMPACT_ATOMS: atom_id res chain seq x y z
N MET A 1 -7.88 29.05 39.62
CA MET A 1 -7.79 28.44 38.27
C MET A 1 -6.69 27.36 38.27
N LEU A 2 -7.02 26.08 38.53
CA LEU A 2 -6.01 24.99 38.61
C LEU A 2 -6.45 23.66 37.93
N TYR A 3 -7.69 23.56 37.45
CA TYR A 3 -8.31 22.31 37.02
C TYR A 3 -8.17 22.00 35.51
N ILE A 4 -7.85 23.00 34.69
CA ILE A 4 -7.64 22.81 33.24
C ILE A 4 -6.31 22.10 32.97
N ASN A 5 -5.26 22.44 33.73
CA ASN A 5 -3.93 21.84 33.60
C ASN A 5 -3.94 20.34 33.87
N SER A 6 -4.67 19.88 34.91
CA SER A 6 -4.76 18.46 35.23
C SER A 6 -5.52 17.66 34.17
N LYS A 7 -6.57 18.24 33.57
CA LYS A 7 -7.30 17.62 32.46
C LYS A 7 -6.44 17.47 31.21
N ILE A 8 -5.69 18.50 30.84
CA ILE A 8 -4.77 18.44 29.68
C ILE A 8 -3.71 17.36 29.89
N VAL A 9 -3.11 17.30 31.08
CA VAL A 9 -2.12 16.26 31.45
C VAL A 9 -2.74 14.86 31.44
N MET A 10 -3.99 14.71 31.89
CA MET A 10 -4.67 13.42 31.88
C MET A 10 -4.96 12.94 30.44
N VAL A 11 -5.41 13.85 29.57
CA VAL A 11 -5.63 13.54 28.15
C VAL A 11 -4.32 13.16 27.47
N SER A 12 -3.26 13.96 27.62
CA SER A 12 -1.96 13.68 27.00
C SER A 12 -1.36 12.35 27.47
N ARG A 13 -1.51 12.03 28.75
CA ARG A 13 -1.07 10.73 29.28
C ARG A 13 -1.90 9.58 28.72
N ASN A 14 -3.22 9.73 28.64
CA ASN A 14 -4.07 8.69 28.07
C ASN A 14 -3.79 8.49 26.57
N THR A 15 -3.63 9.56 25.79
CA THR A 15 -3.29 9.44 24.36
C THR A 15 -1.94 8.76 24.18
N HIS A 16 -0.91 9.11 24.95
CA HIS A 16 0.38 8.43 24.93
C HIS A 16 0.23 6.93 25.16
N LEU A 17 -0.53 6.52 26.18
CA LEU A 17 -0.77 5.10 26.46
C LEU A 17 -1.52 4.39 25.33
N GLN A 18 -2.45 5.05 24.64
CA GLN A 18 -3.13 4.46 23.48
C GLN A 18 -2.19 4.32 22.29
N PHE A 19 -1.33 5.32 22.05
CA PHE A 19 -0.31 5.23 20.99
C PHE A 19 0.68 4.09 21.26
N ASP A 20 1.14 3.92 22.50
CA ASP A 20 2.03 2.82 22.87
C ASP A 20 1.37 1.45 22.63
N ARG A 21 0.09 1.31 22.99
CA ARG A 21 -0.69 0.08 22.75
C ARG A 21 -0.89 -0.20 21.27
N LEU A 22 -1.24 0.82 20.49
CA LEU A 22 -1.42 0.71 19.04
C LEU A 22 -0.09 0.31 18.37
N TYR A 23 1.01 0.95 18.76
CA TYR A 23 2.33 0.63 18.25
C TYR A 23 2.71 -0.82 18.56
N ALA A 24 2.48 -1.30 19.78
CA ALA A 24 2.73 -2.69 20.15
C ALA A 24 1.88 -3.67 19.31
N SER A 25 0.60 -3.37 19.07
CA SER A 25 -0.27 -4.17 18.20
C SER A 25 0.26 -4.20 16.76
N PHE A 26 0.58 -3.03 16.20
CA PHE A 26 1.08 -2.92 14.83
C PHE A 26 2.39 -3.70 14.62
N GLN A 27 3.29 -3.69 15.61
CA GLN A 27 4.53 -4.47 15.56
C GLN A 27 4.26 -5.98 15.53
N LEU A 28 3.30 -6.44 16.34
CA LEU A 28 2.89 -7.85 16.32
C LEU A 28 2.26 -8.24 14.98
N ASP A 29 1.35 -7.42 14.47
CA ASP A 29 0.68 -7.66 13.19
C ASP A 29 1.68 -7.70 12.03
N ARG A 30 2.68 -6.82 12.05
CA ARG A 30 3.78 -6.83 11.09
C ARG A 30 4.57 -8.14 11.15
N CYS A 31 4.93 -8.61 12.34
CA CYS A 31 5.66 -9.86 12.53
C CYS A 31 4.87 -11.07 11.98
N VAL A 32 3.57 -11.16 12.30
CA VAL A 32 2.69 -12.22 11.79
C VAL A 32 2.54 -12.16 10.27
N MET A 33 2.49 -10.96 9.69
CA MET A 33 2.43 -10.78 8.25
C MET A 33 3.73 -11.20 7.58
N GLU A 34 4.89 -10.81 8.13
CA GLU A 34 6.21 -11.20 7.64
C GLU A 34 6.38 -12.74 7.66
N GLN A 35 5.88 -13.41 8.71
CA GLN A 35 5.86 -14.87 8.76
C GLN A 35 5.05 -15.49 7.62
N LYS A 36 3.83 -14.99 7.37
CA LYS A 36 2.99 -15.48 6.25
C LYS A 36 3.63 -15.24 4.88
N ILE A 37 4.30 -14.09 4.72
CA ILE A 37 5.06 -13.77 3.50
C ILE A 37 6.21 -14.75 3.32
N LEU A 38 6.93 -15.08 4.40
CA LEU A 38 8.00 -16.08 4.37
C LEU A 38 7.49 -17.45 3.94
N ASP A 39 6.36 -17.91 4.50
CA ASP A 39 5.75 -19.20 4.13
C ASP A 39 5.36 -19.25 2.64
N ASN A 40 4.81 -18.15 2.11
CA ASN A 40 4.52 -18.02 0.68
C ASN A 40 5.79 -18.08 -0.16
N TYR A 41 6.88 -17.43 0.27
CA TYR A 41 8.15 -17.50 -0.41
C TYR A 41 8.73 -18.91 -0.41
N LEU A 42 8.68 -19.63 0.71
CA LEU A 42 9.16 -21.01 0.79
C LEU A 42 8.37 -21.94 -0.15
N THR A 43 7.05 -21.75 -0.22
CA THR A 43 6.18 -22.48 -1.17
C THR A 43 6.56 -22.19 -2.62
N LEU A 44 6.80 -20.91 -2.95
CA LEU A 44 7.26 -20.49 -4.26
C LEU A 44 8.64 -21.09 -4.60
N ALA A 45 9.51 -21.18 -3.60
CA ALA A 45 10.87 -21.66 -3.77
C ALA A 45 10.95 -23.15 -4.10
N LEU A 46 9.96 -23.94 -3.65
CA LEU A 46 9.80 -25.35 -4.02
C LEU A 46 9.14 -25.53 -5.39
N THR A 47 8.13 -24.73 -5.71
CA THR A 47 7.33 -24.88 -6.95
C THR A 47 8.00 -24.25 -8.17
N SER A 48 8.65 -23.09 -7.98
CA SER A 48 9.39 -22.36 -9.01
C SER A 48 10.59 -21.64 -8.40
N PRO A 49 11.74 -22.33 -8.29
CA PRO A 49 12.95 -21.76 -7.71
C PRO A 49 13.41 -20.47 -8.40
N ALA A 50 13.32 -20.42 -9.74
CA ALA A 50 13.74 -19.25 -10.51
C ALA A 50 12.88 -18.00 -10.19
N GLU A 51 11.56 -18.18 -10.05
CA GLU A 51 10.64 -17.10 -9.70
C GLU A 51 10.83 -16.64 -8.24
N PHE A 52 11.10 -17.58 -7.33
CA PHE A 52 11.50 -17.25 -5.96
C PHE A 52 12.74 -16.37 -5.94
N ALA A 53 13.78 -16.70 -6.71
CA ALA A 53 15.00 -15.89 -6.77
C ALA A 53 14.70 -14.46 -7.25
N TYR A 54 13.88 -14.33 -8.29
CA TYR A 54 13.47 -13.00 -8.78
C TYR A 54 12.74 -12.20 -7.71
N GLN A 55 11.78 -12.80 -6.99
CA GLN A 55 11.03 -12.06 -5.99
C GLN A 55 11.81 -11.77 -4.72
N TYR A 56 12.73 -12.65 -4.33
CA TYR A 56 13.56 -12.44 -3.16
C TYR A 56 14.57 -11.29 -3.39
N PHE A 57 15.19 -11.20 -4.58
CA PHE A 57 16.15 -10.14 -4.89
C PHE A 57 15.55 -8.90 -5.56
N GLY A 58 14.31 -8.97 -6.05
CA GLY A 58 13.63 -7.89 -6.76
C GLY A 58 14.24 -7.53 -8.12
N ARG A 59 15.14 -8.36 -8.67
CA ARG A 59 15.84 -8.12 -9.94
C ARG A 59 16.18 -9.42 -10.67
N PRO A 60 16.27 -9.40 -12.02
CA PRO A 60 16.67 -10.57 -12.81
C PRO A 60 18.16 -10.92 -12.67
N GLY A 61 18.55 -12.10 -13.15
CA GLY A 61 19.95 -12.56 -13.19
C GLY A 61 20.38 -13.43 -12.00
N PHE A 62 19.42 -13.97 -11.24
CA PHE A 62 19.67 -14.98 -10.22
C PHE A 62 19.05 -16.30 -10.64
N MET A 63 19.83 -17.37 -10.55
CA MET A 63 19.35 -18.74 -10.69
C MET A 63 19.21 -19.34 -9.30
N ALA A 64 18.13 -20.07 -9.08
CA ALA A 64 17.99 -20.89 -7.89
C ALA A 64 17.60 -22.32 -8.24
N VAL A 65 18.06 -23.24 -7.40
CA VAL A 65 17.87 -24.67 -7.58
C VAL A 65 17.58 -25.30 -6.23
N ALA A 66 16.42 -25.96 -6.12
CA ALA A 66 16.06 -26.72 -4.93
C ALA A 66 16.77 -28.08 -4.91
N ARG A 67 17.28 -28.45 -3.73
CA ARG A 67 17.92 -29.75 -3.42
C ARG A 67 17.46 -30.20 -2.04
N GLY A 68 16.45 -31.07 -2.01
CA GLY A 68 15.77 -31.42 -0.76
C GLY A 68 15.10 -30.20 -0.16
N GLU A 69 15.35 -29.94 1.13
CA GLU A 69 14.81 -28.78 1.86
C GLU A 69 15.65 -27.49 1.69
N VAL A 70 16.78 -27.57 0.99
CA VAL A 70 17.71 -26.44 0.80
C VAL A 70 17.59 -25.89 -0.61
N ILE A 71 17.71 -24.56 -0.72
CA ILE A 71 17.68 -23.85 -2.00
C ILE A 71 19.01 -23.15 -2.20
N HIS A 72 19.68 -23.53 -3.28
CA HIS A 72 20.94 -22.93 -3.69
C HIS A 72 20.66 -21.82 -4.67
N ILE A 73 21.19 -20.64 -4.39
CA ILE A 73 21.06 -19.46 -5.26
C ILE A 73 22.45 -19.05 -5.74
N SER A 74 22.56 -18.78 -7.03
CA SER A 74 23.78 -18.26 -7.66
C SER A 74 23.44 -17.07 -8.57
N GLN A 75 24.32 -16.07 -8.58
CA GLN A 75 24.22 -14.95 -9.52
C GLN A 75 24.78 -15.34 -10.89
N CYS A 76 24.03 -15.03 -11.95
CA CYS A 76 24.43 -15.30 -13.32
C CYS A 76 25.32 -14.18 -13.88
N THR A 77 26.23 -14.54 -14.78
CA THR A 77 27.03 -13.58 -15.53
C THR A 77 26.20 -12.97 -16.66
N PRO A 78 26.15 -11.63 -16.80
CA PRO A 78 25.39 -10.99 -17.86
C PRO A 78 26.06 -11.22 -19.22
N VAL A 79 25.26 -11.56 -20.22
CA VAL A 79 25.70 -11.76 -21.61
C VAL A 79 24.80 -10.98 -22.56
N ILE A 80 25.38 -10.54 -23.69
CA ILE A 80 24.63 -9.85 -24.75
C ILE A 80 24.13 -10.90 -25.74
N VAL A 81 22.85 -10.83 -26.06
CA VAL A 81 22.17 -11.76 -26.98
C VAL A 81 21.41 -10.98 -28.04
N THR A 82 21.20 -11.59 -29.20
CA THR A 82 20.43 -11.00 -30.30
C THR A 82 19.10 -11.71 -30.47
N PRO A 83 17.98 -11.01 -30.74
CA PRO A 83 16.70 -11.66 -31.01
C PRO A 83 16.78 -12.59 -32.21
N ARG A 84 16.16 -13.77 -32.10
CA ARG A 84 16.04 -14.74 -33.17
C ARG A 84 14.62 -14.70 -33.75
N ILE A 85 14.51 -14.59 -35.07
CA ILE A 85 13.21 -14.54 -35.74
C ILE A 85 12.80 -15.95 -36.12
N ASP A 86 11.65 -16.38 -35.61
CA ASP A 86 10.98 -17.62 -36.01
C ASP A 86 9.63 -17.30 -36.65
N PRO A 87 9.47 -17.50 -37.97
CA PRO A 87 8.23 -17.16 -38.67
C PRO A 87 7.10 -18.18 -38.41
N THR A 88 7.42 -19.40 -37.99
CA THR A 88 6.46 -20.52 -37.94
C THR A 88 6.12 -20.99 -36.54
N SER A 89 6.88 -20.59 -35.51
CA SER A 89 6.76 -21.17 -34.17
C SER A 89 6.81 -20.09 -33.09
N CYS A 90 5.90 -20.19 -32.13
CA CYS A 90 5.81 -19.27 -31.00
C CYS A 90 6.16 -20.00 -29.70
N TYR A 91 6.78 -19.27 -28.78
CA TYR A 91 7.24 -19.80 -27.50
C TYR A 91 6.90 -18.83 -26.38
N ASN A 92 6.69 -19.34 -25.17
CA ASN A 92 6.51 -18.52 -23.97
C ASN A 92 7.80 -17.82 -23.52
N GLU A 93 8.95 -18.36 -23.93
CA GLU A 93 10.27 -17.82 -23.72
C GLU A 93 10.74 -17.05 -24.96
N PHE A 94 11.54 -16.01 -24.76
CA PHE A 94 11.93 -15.11 -25.86
C PHE A 94 13.10 -15.73 -26.65
N PRO A 95 12.95 -16.04 -27.95
CA PRO A 95 13.99 -16.71 -28.72
C PRO A 95 15.17 -15.76 -29.03
N VAL A 96 16.38 -16.23 -28.76
CA VAL A 96 17.61 -15.43 -28.91
C VAL A 96 18.77 -16.25 -29.48
N MET A 97 19.76 -15.56 -30.01
CA MET A 97 21.03 -16.13 -30.42
C MET A 97 22.14 -15.63 -29.48
N TRP A 98 22.96 -16.56 -29.02
CA TRP A 98 24.18 -16.28 -28.26
C TRP A 98 25.30 -17.16 -28.78
N ASN A 99 26.46 -16.57 -29.11
CA ASN A 99 27.60 -17.29 -29.70
C ASN A 99 27.22 -18.17 -30.91
N ASN A 100 26.41 -17.64 -31.84
CA ASN A 100 25.89 -18.36 -33.02
C ASN A 100 25.08 -19.64 -32.71
N GLN A 101 24.65 -19.81 -31.46
CA GLN A 101 23.77 -20.89 -31.03
C GLN A 101 22.42 -20.34 -30.60
N SER A 102 21.38 -21.14 -30.83
CA SER A 102 20.01 -20.78 -30.47
C SER A 102 19.75 -21.09 -29.00
N TYR A 103 19.21 -20.10 -28.30
CA TYR A 103 18.76 -20.21 -26.92
C TYR A 103 17.42 -19.50 -26.76
N PHE A 104 16.84 -19.62 -25.58
CA PHE A 104 15.65 -18.90 -25.18
C PHE A 104 15.91 -18.15 -23.89
N LEU A 105 15.31 -16.99 -23.76
CA LEU A 105 15.40 -16.13 -22.60
C LEU A 105 14.11 -16.25 -21.79
N THR A 106 14.22 -16.71 -20.55
CA THR A 106 13.04 -16.88 -19.68
C THR A 106 12.40 -15.51 -19.39
N PRO A 107 11.05 -15.42 -19.41
CA PRO A 107 10.35 -14.19 -19.05
C PRO A 107 10.66 -13.80 -17.59
N ARG A 108 10.67 -12.49 -17.31
CA ARG A 108 11.01 -11.84 -16.02
C ARG A 108 12.43 -12.08 -15.51
N ASN A 109 12.91 -13.33 -15.41
CA ASN A 109 14.17 -13.69 -14.76
C ASN A 109 15.39 -13.49 -15.66
N ARG A 110 15.17 -13.45 -16.99
CA ARG A 110 16.19 -13.22 -18.02
C ARG A 110 17.34 -14.23 -17.97
N LEU A 111 17.02 -15.49 -17.72
CA LEU A 111 17.98 -16.60 -17.75
C LEU A 111 17.98 -17.21 -19.16
N LEU A 112 19.16 -17.62 -19.63
CA LEU A 112 19.29 -18.37 -20.87
C LEU A 112 19.02 -19.85 -20.61
N THR A 113 18.17 -20.43 -21.44
CA THR A 113 17.79 -21.84 -21.43
C THR A 113 17.82 -22.38 -22.86
N ASP A 114 18.12 -23.66 -22.99
CA ASP A 114 18.07 -24.41 -24.25
C ASP A 114 16.66 -24.94 -24.56
N VAL A 115 15.81 -25.05 -23.54
CA VAL A 115 14.42 -25.53 -23.65
C VAL A 115 13.43 -24.36 -23.64
N ALA A 116 12.40 -24.45 -24.49
CA ALA A 116 11.26 -23.55 -24.50
C ALA A 116 9.93 -24.30 -24.58
N SER A 117 8.90 -23.62 -24.11
CA SER A 117 7.51 -24.05 -24.12
C SER A 117 6.83 -23.53 -25.38
N ALA A 118 6.62 -24.42 -26.35
CA ALA A 118 5.93 -24.08 -27.60
C ALA A 118 4.45 -23.76 -27.35
N VAL A 119 3.95 -22.73 -28.02
CA VAL A 119 2.55 -22.28 -27.95
C VAL A 119 2.00 -21.96 -29.34
N ASP A 120 0.68 -21.96 -29.46
CA ASP A 120 0.01 -21.58 -30.70
C ASP A 120 0.20 -20.09 -30.99
N CYS A 121 0.55 -19.76 -32.23
CA CYS A 121 0.72 -18.39 -32.71
C CYS A 121 -0.64 -17.74 -33.00
N ILE A 122 -1.40 -17.43 -31.96
CA ILE A 122 -2.71 -16.78 -32.09
C ILE A 122 -2.54 -15.26 -32.21
N PRO A 123 -3.03 -14.64 -33.30
CA PRO A 123 -2.94 -13.18 -33.48
C PRO A 123 -3.60 -12.42 -32.32
N GLY A 124 -2.87 -11.49 -31.70
CA GLY A 124 -3.31 -10.68 -30.58
C GLY A 124 -3.11 -11.30 -29.19
N LEU A 125 -2.80 -12.60 -29.12
CA LEU A 125 -2.49 -13.34 -27.89
C LEU A 125 -1.04 -13.85 -27.87
N GLU A 126 -0.15 -13.17 -28.59
CA GLU A 126 1.26 -13.52 -28.62
C GLU A 126 1.91 -13.28 -27.25
N PRO A 127 2.89 -14.11 -26.85
CA PRO A 127 3.71 -13.85 -25.67
C PRO A 127 4.39 -12.48 -25.71
N ARG A 128 4.29 -11.74 -24.60
CA ARG A 128 4.79 -10.37 -24.46
C ARG A 128 5.89 -10.29 -23.41
N TYR A 129 6.92 -9.51 -23.70
CA TYR A 129 8.15 -9.47 -22.92
C TYR A 129 8.52 -8.03 -22.56
N LYS A 130 8.93 -7.83 -21.30
CA LYS A 130 9.51 -6.56 -20.83
C LYS A 130 11.04 -6.60 -20.97
N LEU A 131 11.57 -5.93 -22.00
CA LEU A 131 12.98 -5.98 -22.37
C LEU A 131 13.73 -4.69 -21.98
N ILE A 132 14.39 -4.05 -22.94
CA ILE A 132 15.26 -2.88 -22.76
C ILE A 132 14.41 -1.63 -22.42
N ASP A 133 14.91 -0.76 -21.55
CA ASP A 133 14.27 0.49 -21.09
C ASP A 133 12.83 0.33 -20.57
N ASP A 134 12.52 -0.81 -19.95
CA ASP A 134 11.17 -1.10 -19.46
C ASP A 134 10.07 -1.08 -20.53
N LYS A 135 10.46 -1.19 -21.80
CA LYS A 135 9.54 -1.25 -22.94
C LYS A 135 9.09 -2.69 -23.19
N TRP A 136 7.87 -2.79 -23.71
CA TRP A 136 7.22 -4.07 -23.99
C TRP A 136 7.32 -4.41 -25.47
N TYR A 137 7.60 -5.68 -25.73
CA TYR A 137 7.79 -6.23 -27.07
C TYR A 137 7.07 -7.56 -27.22
N TYR A 138 6.75 -7.91 -28.45
CA TYR A 138 6.35 -9.25 -28.85
C TYR A 138 7.11 -9.65 -30.11
N MET A 139 7.21 -10.95 -30.34
CA MET A 139 7.84 -11.50 -31.52
C MET A 139 6.78 -11.69 -32.60
N SER A 140 6.89 -10.95 -33.70
CA SER A 140 6.06 -11.10 -34.88
C SER A 140 6.79 -11.93 -35.94
N GLN A 141 6.04 -12.44 -36.93
CA GLN A 141 6.59 -13.12 -38.10
C GLN A 141 7.59 -12.24 -38.87
N THR A 142 7.41 -10.92 -38.82
CA THR A 142 8.27 -9.93 -39.50
C THR A 142 9.42 -9.42 -38.62
N GLY A 143 9.49 -9.84 -37.35
CA GLY A 143 10.54 -9.41 -36.42
C GLY A 143 10.00 -8.86 -35.11
N LEU A 144 10.91 -8.22 -34.36
CA LEU A 144 10.61 -7.70 -33.03
C LEU A 144 9.74 -6.44 -33.13
N SER A 145 8.55 -6.49 -32.53
CA SER A 145 7.60 -5.38 -32.56
C SER A 145 7.37 -4.82 -31.17
N ARG A 146 7.33 -3.49 -31.06
CA ARG A 146 7.08 -2.78 -29.79
C ARG A 146 5.58 -2.62 -29.55
N ILE A 147 5.16 -2.72 -28.30
CA ILE A 147 3.79 -2.45 -27.87
C ILE A 147 3.73 -1.43 -26.73
N ASN A 148 2.54 -0.93 -26.46
CA ASN A 148 2.26 -0.08 -25.31
C ASN A 148 2.38 -0.89 -24.02
N THR A 149 2.80 -0.22 -22.96
CA THR A 149 2.90 -0.80 -21.62
C THR A 149 1.52 -1.29 -21.16
N PRO A 150 1.38 -2.57 -20.76
CA PRO A 150 0.14 -3.09 -20.21
C PRO A 150 -0.27 -2.36 -18.93
N THR A 151 -1.58 -2.23 -18.71
CA THR A 151 -2.13 -1.72 -17.46
C THR A 151 -1.87 -2.72 -16.35
N ALA A 152 -1.16 -2.30 -15.30
CA ALA A 152 -0.94 -3.14 -14.13
C ALA A 152 -2.28 -3.41 -13.42
N ALA A 153 -2.54 -4.69 -13.09
CA ALA A 153 -3.62 -5.05 -12.20
C ALA A 153 -3.25 -4.56 -10.78
N GLY A 154 -3.69 -3.37 -10.42
CA GLY A 154 -3.41 -2.74 -9.14
C GLY A 154 -4.52 -3.00 -8.13
N MET A 155 -4.13 -3.21 -6.87
CA MET A 155 -5.00 -2.92 -5.73
C MET A 155 -4.80 -1.44 -5.37
N THR A 156 -5.89 -0.68 -5.31
CA THR A 156 -5.87 0.71 -4.86
C THR A 156 -5.75 0.72 -3.34
N PHE A 157 -4.70 1.34 -2.82
CA PHE A 157 -4.60 1.64 -1.39
C PHE A 157 -5.17 3.03 -1.12
N ASP A 158 -5.99 3.15 -0.09
CA ASP A 158 -6.45 4.46 0.38
C ASP A 158 -5.27 5.24 0.95
N LYS A 159 -5.08 6.46 0.45
CA LYS A 159 -4.07 7.37 0.98
C LYS A 159 -4.62 7.99 2.26
N PHE A 160 -4.01 7.66 3.40
CA PHE A 160 -4.29 8.36 4.65
C PHE A 160 -3.58 9.72 4.65
N TYR A 161 -4.32 10.77 4.98
CA TYR A 161 -3.78 12.11 5.18
C TYR A 161 -4.00 12.52 6.62
N PHE A 162 -3.01 13.22 7.19
CA PHE A 162 -3.12 13.78 8.53
C PHE A 162 -3.83 15.14 8.44
N GLU A 163 -4.90 15.32 9.22
CA GLU A 163 -5.55 16.61 9.39
C GLU A 163 -5.04 17.28 10.68
N GLU A 164 -4.49 18.49 10.55
CA GLU A 164 -4.13 19.31 11.70
C GLU A 164 -5.39 19.91 12.34
N ILE A 165 -5.56 19.67 13.64
CA ILE A 165 -6.63 20.30 14.42
C ILE A 165 -6.17 21.72 14.81
N SER A 166 -6.66 22.74 14.09
CA SER A 166 -6.38 24.15 14.39
C SER A 166 -7.42 24.77 15.32
N ASN A 167 -7.08 25.90 15.97
CA ASN A 167 -7.99 26.75 16.77
C ASN A 167 -8.59 26.15 18.07
N LEU A 168 -7.94 25.16 18.68
CA LEU A 168 -8.40 24.53 19.94
C LEU A 168 -8.58 25.50 21.14
N ALA A 169 -7.91 26.65 21.12
CA ALA A 169 -7.90 27.61 22.24
C ALA A 169 -8.76 28.86 22.02
N ASN A 170 -9.37 29.06 20.84
CA ASN A 170 -10.03 30.30 20.47
C ASN A 170 -11.54 30.35 20.78
N GLY A 171 -12.10 29.29 21.38
CA GLY A 171 -13.52 29.17 21.70
C GLY A 171 -13.83 29.44 23.17
N GLY A 172 -14.01 30.70 23.56
CA GLY A 172 -14.61 31.05 24.85
C GLY A 172 -16.14 30.92 24.78
N LEU A 173 -16.79 30.45 25.86
CA LEU A 173 -18.26 30.40 25.95
C LEU A 173 -18.91 31.79 26.00
N TYR A 174 -18.15 32.82 26.38
CA TYR A 174 -18.61 34.21 26.48
C TYR A 174 -17.66 35.10 25.67
N SER A 175 -18.21 36.05 24.91
CA SER A 175 -17.39 37.11 24.32
C SER A 175 -16.97 38.10 25.41
N THR A 176 -15.86 38.81 25.19
CA THR A 176 -15.39 39.87 26.10
C THR A 176 -16.47 40.91 26.38
N ASP A 177 -17.34 41.17 25.40
CA ASP A 177 -18.43 42.13 25.51
C ASP A 177 -19.54 41.62 26.45
N MET A 178 -19.84 40.31 26.45
CA MET A 178 -20.81 39.72 27.39
C MET A 178 -20.30 39.72 28.84
N ILE A 179 -18.98 39.69 29.03
CA ILE A 179 -18.35 39.77 30.36
C ILE A 179 -18.35 41.22 30.85
N ASN A 180 -18.03 42.17 29.96
CA ASN A 180 -17.91 43.59 30.31
C ASN A 180 -19.26 44.30 30.46
N ASN A 181 -20.35 43.80 29.86
CA ASN A 181 -21.69 44.37 29.99
C ASN A 181 -22.47 43.88 31.22
N ASN A 182 -21.87 42.99 32.02
CA ASN A 182 -22.42 42.57 33.31
C ASN A 182 -21.74 43.36 34.45
N ASP A 183 -21.95 44.67 34.45
CA ASP A 183 -22.09 45.36 35.73
C ASP A 183 -23.27 44.69 36.43
N ILE A 184 -22.96 43.87 37.43
CA ILE A 184 -23.94 43.30 38.36
C ILE A 184 -24.59 44.50 39.04
N ASN A 185 -25.70 44.95 38.46
CA ASN A 185 -26.65 45.81 39.13
C ASN A 185 -27.16 44.96 40.30
N ILE A 186 -26.54 45.13 41.47
CA ILE A 186 -27.05 44.64 42.75
C ILE A 186 -28.40 45.34 42.90
N ARG A 187 -29.45 44.75 42.32
CA ARG A 187 -30.82 45.14 42.59
C ARG A 187 -30.97 44.92 44.09
N LYS A 188 -30.96 46.04 44.84
CA LYS A 188 -31.45 46.11 46.20
C LYS A 188 -32.79 45.34 46.22
N CYS A 189 -32.78 44.13 46.77
CA CYS A 189 -34.01 43.42 47.06
C CYS A 189 -34.70 44.21 48.17
N TYR A 190 -35.58 45.12 47.78
CA TYR A 190 -36.55 45.71 48.68
C TYR A 190 -37.50 44.61 49.16
N ARG A 191 -37.66 44.56 50.47
CA ARG A 191 -38.56 43.67 51.21
C ARG A 191 -40.01 44.01 50.85
N ILE A 192 -40.65 43.18 50.03
CA ILE A 192 -42.10 43.16 49.92
C ILE A 192 -42.58 41.96 50.72
N HIS A 193 -43.15 42.23 51.88
CA HIS A 193 -43.93 41.25 52.62
C HIS A 193 -45.16 40.88 51.77
N GLN A 194 -45.47 39.57 51.78
CA GLN A 194 -46.82 39.00 51.71
C GLN A 194 -47.28 38.36 50.39
N PHE A 195 -47.03 37.04 50.36
CA PHE A 195 -47.93 35.90 50.06
C PHE A 195 -48.78 35.84 48.78
N CYS A 196 -48.55 34.72 48.07
CA CYS A 196 -49.51 34.04 47.20
C CYS A 196 -50.89 33.91 47.82
N ASN A 197 -51.95 34.11 47.02
CA ASN A 197 -53.06 33.16 47.00
C ASN A 197 -53.86 33.22 45.68
N LEU A 198 -53.98 32.03 45.09
CA LEU A 198 -55.13 31.39 44.42
C LEU A 198 -56.28 32.27 43.91
N GLY A 199 -56.71 32.01 42.68
CA GLY A 199 -58.12 32.22 42.31
C GLY A 199 -58.40 32.54 40.86
N THR A 200 -58.72 31.50 40.10
CA THR A 200 -59.71 31.46 39.00
C THR A 200 -60.66 32.66 38.86
N ALA A 201 -60.79 33.20 37.64
CA ALA A 201 -62.07 33.45 36.96
C ALA A 201 -61.86 34.10 35.57
N ARG A 202 -62.16 33.35 34.51
CA ARG A 202 -62.87 33.87 33.32
C ARG A 202 -64.37 34.03 33.71
N PRO A 203 -65.32 34.54 32.89
CA PRO A 203 -65.26 35.14 31.53
C PRO A 203 -66.14 36.42 31.38
N VAL A 204 -66.39 36.81 30.11
CA VAL A 204 -67.60 37.50 29.58
C VAL A 204 -67.45 39.04 29.53
N HIS A 205 -67.63 39.78 28.43
CA HIS A 205 -68.21 39.59 27.09
C HIS A 205 -67.28 40.13 26.00
#